data_AF-A0A959Q6I9-F1
#
_entry.id   AF-A0A959Q6I9-F1
#
_cell.length_a   1.000
_cell.length_b   1.000
_cell.length_c   1.000
_cell.angle_alpha   90.00
_cell.angle_beta   90.00
_cell.angle_gamma   90.00
#
_symmetry.space_group_name_H-M   'P 1'
#
loop_
_entity.id
_entity.type
_entity.pdbx_description
1 polymer ?
#
loop_
_entity_poly.entity_id
_entity_poly.type
_entity_poly.pdbx_seq_one_letter_code
_entity_poly.pdbx_strand_id
1 'polypeptide(L)' 'KIVCVVGMSHYNEVSATDFTVEADLQGISPRSENNTVPLQLTRQPAAARSVRFVPASVEFFFQLPEVSGDRGG' A
#
# COMPACT_ATOMS: atom_id res chain seq x y z
N LYS A 1 -6.36 2.49 9.08
CA LYS A 1 -6.79 1.73 10.28
C LYS A 1 -6.79 0.24 9.94
N ILE A 2 -6.23 -0.62 10.79
CA ILE A 2 -6.30 -2.08 10.68
C ILE A 2 -7.19 -2.62 11.80
N VAL A 3 -8.02 -3.61 11.50
CA VAL A 3 -8.87 -4.34 12.45
C VAL A 3 -8.65 -5.82 12.21
N CYS A 4 -8.38 -6.57 13.27
CA CYS A 4 -8.21 -8.02 13.20
C CYS A 4 -8.73 -8.69 14.47
N VAL A 5 -8.90 -10.00 14.41
CA VAL A 5 -9.23 -10.85 15.54
C VAL A 5 -7.96 -11.56 15.98
N VAL A 6 -7.65 -11.50 17.28
CA VAL A 6 -6.50 -12.16 17.90
C VAL A 6 -6.98 -12.95 19.11
N GLY A 7 -6.45 -14.15 19.32
CA GLY A 7 -6.70 -14.92 20.54
C GLY A 7 -6.09 -14.23 21.76
N MET A 8 -6.75 -14.27 22.91
CA MET A 8 -6.32 -13.50 24.09
C MET A 8 -4.87 -13.81 24.52
N SER A 9 -4.41 -15.05 24.35
CA SER A 9 -3.03 -15.47 24.66
C SER A 9 -1.97 -14.72 23.85
N HIS A 10 -2.31 -14.24 22.64
CA HIS A 10 -1.41 -13.55 21.73
C HIS A 10 -1.68 -12.04 21.66
N TYR A 11 -2.57 -11.52 22.51
CA TYR A 11 -3.00 -10.12 22.44
C TYR A 11 -1.83 -9.14 22.60
N ASN A 12 -0.86 -9.47 23.46
CA ASN A 12 0.33 -8.65 23.70
C ASN A 12 1.49 -8.93 22.72
N GLU A 13 1.32 -9.88 21.80
CA GLU A 13 2.35 -10.29 20.83
C GLU A 13 2.14 -9.67 19.44
N VAL A 14 1.00 -9.01 19.22
CA VAL A 14 0.64 -8.43 17.93
C VAL A 14 0.80 -6.91 17.97
N SER A 15 1.65 -6.39 17.08
CA SER A 15 1.89 -4.97 16.88
C SER A 15 1.48 -4.52 15.47
N ALA A 16 1.25 -3.21 15.29
CA ALA A 16 1.03 -2.63 13.98
C ALA A 16 2.20 -2.88 13.01
N THR A 17 3.43 -2.98 13.52
CA THR A 17 4.65 -3.25 12.74
C THR A 17 4.71 -4.67 12.17
N ASP A 18 3.81 -5.56 12.60
CA ASP A 18 3.73 -6.93 12.07
C ASP A 18 2.90 -7.02 10.78
N PHE A 19 2.25 -5.92 10.40
CA PHE A 19 1.45 -5.82 9.20
C PHE A 19 2.18 -4.96 8.17
N THR A 20 2.13 -5.39 6.91
CA THR A 20 2.60 -4.60 5.77
C THR A 20 1.49 -4.50 4.75
N VAL A 21 1.17 -3.27 4.34
CA VAL A 21 0.16 -2.97 3.33
C VAL A 21 0.85 -2.20 2.21
N GLU A 22 0.71 -2.70 0.98
CA GLU A 22 1.43 -2.19 -0.19
C GLU A 22 0.48 -1.81 -1.31
N ALA A 23 0.87 -0.79 -2.08
CA ALA A 23 0.29 -0.45 -3.37
C ALA A 23 1.25 -0.94 -4.45
N ASP A 24 0.82 -1.88 -5.29
CA ASP A 24 1.62 -2.33 -6.43
C ASP A 24 1.39 -1.40 -7.62
N LEU A 25 2.41 -0.59 -7.93
CA LEU A 25 2.40 0.34 -9.05
C LEU A 25 3.16 -0.21 -10.27
N GLN A 26 3.64 -1.46 -10.22
CA GLN A 26 4.38 -2.05 -11.34
C GLN A 26 3.52 -2.15 -12.59
N GLY A 27 4.08 -1.75 -13.73
CA GLY A 27 3.39 -1.80 -15.03
C GLY A 27 2.32 -0.72 -15.23
N ILE A 28 2.05 0.13 -14.24
CA ILE A 28 1.14 1.27 -14.42
C ILE A 28 1.85 2.34 -15.26
N SER A 29 1.23 2.75 -16.36
CA SER A 29 1.71 3.85 -17.19
C SER A 29 1.61 5.18 -16.43
N PRO A 30 2.68 6.02 -16.41
CA PRO A 30 2.62 7.36 -15.83
C PRO A 30 1.58 8.29 -16.48
N ARG A 31 1.08 7.93 -17.66
CA ARG A 31 0.04 8.67 -18.41
C ARG A 31 -1.35 8.03 -18.29
N SER A 32 -1.51 7.03 -17.42
CA SER A 32 -2.82 6.41 -17.16
C SER A 32 -3.78 7.45 -16.58
N GLU A 33 -5.01 7.49 -17.10
CA GLU A 33 -6.10 8.28 -16.50
C GLU A 33 -6.60 7.65 -15.19
N ASN A 34 -6.43 6.34 -15.02
CA ASN A 34 -6.73 5.67 -13.77
C ASN A 34 -5.53 5.77 -12.82
N ASN A 35 -5.73 6.48 -11.72
CA ASN A 35 -4.73 6.78 -10.71
C ASN A 35 -5.10 6.21 -9.33
N THR A 36 -6.08 5.29 -9.28
CA THR A 36 -6.46 4.59 -8.06
C THR A 36 -5.99 3.14 -8.12
N VAL A 37 -5.29 2.71 -7.07
CA VAL A 37 -4.77 1.33 -6.96
C VAL A 37 -5.28 0.66 -5.69
N PRO A 38 -5.68 -0.62 -5.73
CA PRO A 38 -6.01 -1.36 -4.52
C PRO A 38 -4.76 -1.55 -3.66
N LEU A 39 -4.95 -1.44 -2.35
CA LEU A 39 -3.94 -1.81 -1.37
C LEU A 39 -4.03 -3.31 -1.07
N GLN A 40 -2.88 -3.95 -0.89
CA GLN A 40 -2.78 -5.37 -0.57
C GLN A 40 -2.06 -5.58 0.76
N LEU A 41 -2.56 -6.52 1.57
CA LEU A 41 -1.89 -6.96 2.79
C LEU A 41 -0.84 -8.01 2.43
N THR A 42 0.44 -7.63 2.41
CA THR A 42 1.56 -8.49 2.00
C THR A 42 2.21 -9.22 3.16
N ARG A 43 2.07 -8.70 4.38
CA ARG A 43 2.54 -9.33 5.62
C ARG A 43 1.52 -9.17 6.73
N GLN A 44 1.35 -10.21 7.52
CA GLN A 44 0.55 -10.21 8.76
C GLN A 44 1.13 -11.22 9.76
N PRO A 45 0.93 -11.03 11.07
CA PRO A 45 1.31 -12.02 12.07
C PRO A 45 0.42 -13.26 11.99
N ALA A 46 0.99 -14.43 12.26
CA ALA A 46 0.27 -15.71 12.18
C ALA A 46 -0.93 -15.80 13.14
N ALA A 47 -0.89 -15.09 14.26
CA ALA A 47 -1.96 -15.06 15.25
C ALA A 47 -3.16 -14.17 14.85
N ALA A 48 -3.01 -13.29 13.85
CA ALA A 48 -4.08 -12.41 13.40
C ALA A 48 -4.99 -13.10 12.37
N ARG A 49 -6.30 -13.00 12.59
CA ARG A 49 -7.34 -13.54 11.70
C ARG A 49 -8.32 -12.45 11.31
N SER A 50 -9.05 -12.70 10.22
CA SER A 50 -10.11 -11.80 9.73
C SER A 50 -9.64 -10.35 9.59
N VAL A 51 -8.41 -10.17 9.09
CA VAL A 51 -7.78 -8.86 8.96
C VAL A 51 -8.54 -8.01 7.94
N ARG A 52 -8.90 -6.80 8.32
CA ARG A 52 -9.53 -5.79 7.48
C ARG A 52 -8.80 -4.48 7.68
N PHE A 53 -8.64 -3.71 6.62
CA PHE A 53 -8.00 -2.41 6.70
C PHE A 53 -8.72 -1.38 5.83
N VAL A 54 -8.62 -0.13 6.26
CA VAL A 54 -9.19 1.03 5.56
C VAL A 54 -8.12 2.13 5.52
N PRO A 55 -7.90 2.76 4.36
CA PRO A 55 -8.62 2.55 3.09
C PRO A 55 -8.23 1.24 2.39
N ALA A 56 -9.08 0.77 1.46
CA ALA A 56 -8.81 -0.43 0.65
C ALA A 56 -8.10 -0.11 -0.68
N SER A 57 -8.06 1.16 -1.06
CA SER A 57 -7.37 1.68 -2.24
C SER A 57 -6.84 3.07 -1.93
N VAL A 58 -5.87 3.50 -2.73
CA VAL A 58 -5.30 4.85 -2.64
C VAL A 58 -5.19 5.46 -4.02
N GLU A 59 -5.29 6.78 -4.05
CA GLU A 59 -4.96 7.58 -5.22
C GLU A 59 -3.46 7.90 -5.23
N PHE A 60 -2.83 7.90 -6.40
CA PHE A 60 -1.41 8.22 -6.57
C PHE A 60 -1.20 9.17 -7.76
N PHE A 61 -0.03 9.79 -7.84
CA PHE A 61 0.39 10.58 -8.99
C PHE A 61 1.88 10.37 -9.23
N PHE A 62 2.27 10.26 -10.50
CA PHE A 62 3.68 10.22 -10.88
C PHE A 62 4.18 11.64 -11.14
N GLN A 63 5.21 12.06 -10.41
CA GLN A 63 5.94 13.28 -10.76
C GLN A 63 6.98 12.93 -11.83
N LEU A 64 6.66 13.27 -13.08
CA LEU A 64 7.62 13.13 -14.17
C LEU A 64 8.72 14.19 -14.00
N PRO A 65 10.01 13.83 -14.18
CA PRO A 65 11.08 14.82 -14.18
C PRO A 65 10.82 15.84 -15.29
N GLU A 66 11.06 17.12 -15.00
CA GLU A 66 11.04 18.14 -16.05
C GLU A 66 12.12 17.79 -17.08
N VAL A 67 11.71 17.58 -18.32
CA VAL A 67 12.67 17.48 -19.42
C VAL A 67 13.23 18.88 -19.62
N SER A 68 14.38 19.15 -19.02
CA SER A 68 15.22 20.30 -19.38
C SER A 68 15.57 20.15 -20.84
N GLY A 69 14.78 20.78 -21.71
CA GLY A 69 15.01 20.77 -23.14
C GLY A 69 16.38 21.36 -23.42
N ASP A 70 17.29 20.53 -23.92
CA ASP A 70 18.53 20.98 -24.53
C ASP A 70 18.14 21.81 -25.77
N ARG A 71 18.14 23.14 -25.62
CA ARG A 71 18.19 24.06 -26.75
C ARG A 71 19.67 24.24 -27.10
N GLY A 72 20.21 23.32 -27.87
CA GLY A 72 21.48 23.49 -28.56
C GLY A 72 21.47 22.63 -29.81
N GLY A 73 21.74 23.11 -31.01
CA GLY A 73 22.07 24.43 -31.55
C GLY A 73 22.20 24.25 -33.06
#